data_AF-A0A1S3JG62-F1
#
_entry.id   AF-A0A1S3JG62-F1
#
_cell.length_a   1.000
_cell.length_b   1.000
_cell.length_c   1.000
_cell.angle_alpha   90.00
_cell.angle_beta   90.00
_cell.angle_gamma   90.00
#
_symmetry.space_group_name_H-M   'P 1'
#
loop_
_entity.id
_entity.type
_entity.pdbx_description
1 polymer ?
#
loop_
_entity_poly.entity_id
_entity_poly.type
_entity_poly.pdbx_seq_one_letter_code
_entity_poly.pdbx_strand_id
1 'polypeptide(L)'
;MGDVGVAAGEANWLLSHPKYKEMMSHGFNNSDQALQAMLVYLDLCEAKQWAKVSLHPCSELKMIFLTAQESERDGQAHLMLPIGNDAELNIAQMKQYIDHIKHPSVECPSLTLAIVASDSTILYYKITDGLVPPDPPEQLQAKKTLRGKRKAAQRKAHKFIKMKKS
;
A
#
# COMPACT_ATOMS: atom_id res chain seq x y z
N MET A 1 -38.83 -2.22 5.53
CA MET A 1 -37.70 -2.40 6.45
C MET A 1 -36.78 -3.44 5.85
N GLY A 2 -35.68 -3.01 5.22
CA GLY A 2 -34.69 -3.90 4.63
C GLY A 2 -33.66 -4.29 5.69
N ASP A 3 -33.63 -5.56 6.05
CA ASP A 3 -32.56 -6.17 6.83
C ASP A 3 -31.42 -6.50 5.85
N VAL A 4 -30.30 -5.80 5.96
CA VAL A 4 -29.06 -6.11 5.25
C VAL A 4 -28.09 -6.64 6.29
N GLY A 5 -28.32 -7.88 6.72
CA GLY A 5 -27.33 -8.69 7.41
C GLY A 5 -26.26 -9.15 6.41
N VAL A 6 -25.24 -8.32 6.18
CA VAL A 6 -24.07 -8.71 5.39
C VAL A 6 -22.82 -8.67 6.27
N ALA A 7 -22.24 -9.86 6.46
CA ALA A 7 -20.82 -10.13 6.72
C ALA A 7 -20.18 -9.81 8.10
N ALA A 8 -20.78 -10.25 9.21
CA ALA A 8 -20.08 -10.28 10.51
C ALA A 8 -19.00 -11.39 10.64
N GLY A 9 -18.98 -12.37 9.72
CA GLY A 9 -18.09 -13.55 9.81
C GLY A 9 -16.67 -13.35 9.27
N GLU A 10 -16.48 -12.52 8.25
CA GLU A 10 -15.17 -12.30 7.61
C GLU A 10 -14.33 -11.23 8.32
N ALA A 11 -14.96 -10.28 9.01
CA ALA A 11 -14.21 -9.28 9.79
C ALA A 11 -13.50 -9.89 11.02
N ASN A 12 -13.99 -11.02 11.53
CA ASN A 12 -13.52 -11.58 12.81
C ASN A 12 -12.07 -12.06 12.76
N TRP A 13 -11.61 -12.64 11.64
CA TRP A 13 -10.23 -13.12 11.54
C TRP A 13 -9.23 -11.96 11.44
N LEU A 14 -9.57 -10.89 10.72
CA LEU A 14 -8.71 -9.73 10.54
C LEU A 14 -8.55 -8.96 11.85
N LEU A 15 -9.64 -8.73 12.58
CA LEU A 15 -9.63 -8.10 13.90
C LEU A 15 -8.93 -8.98 14.96
N SER A 16 -8.90 -10.30 14.76
CA SER A 16 -8.21 -11.24 15.64
C SER A 16 -6.72 -11.41 15.31
N HIS A 17 -6.27 -10.89 14.16
CA HIS A 17 -4.92 -11.11 13.66
C HIS A 17 -3.85 -10.53 14.61
N PRO A 18 -2.74 -11.24 14.90
CA PRO A 18 -1.72 -10.76 15.83
C PRO A 18 -1.15 -9.40 15.45
N LYS A 19 -0.91 -9.15 14.16
CA LYS A 19 -0.44 -7.83 13.68
C LYS A 19 -1.47 -6.72 13.85
N TYR A 20 -2.76 -7.01 13.70
CA TYR A 20 -3.80 -6.02 13.97
C TYR A 20 -3.88 -5.69 15.47
N LYS A 21 -3.73 -6.70 16.34
CA LYS A 21 -3.66 -6.47 17.80
C LYS A 21 -2.42 -5.67 18.20
N GLU A 22 -1.27 -5.93 17.58
CA GLU A 22 -0.04 -5.13 17.74
C GLU A 22 -0.30 -3.66 17.37
N MET A 23 -0.92 -3.41 16.21
CA MET A 23 -1.31 -2.06 15.78
C MET A 23 -2.19 -1.35 16.82
N MET A 24 -3.24 -2.03 17.28
CA MET A 24 -4.17 -1.47 18.27
C MET A 24 -3.51 -1.23 19.63
N SER A 25 -2.49 -2.01 19.99
CA SER A 25 -1.76 -1.85 21.26
C SER A 25 -0.99 -0.52 21.37
N HIS A 26 -0.71 0.14 20.24
CA HIS A 26 -0.05 1.45 20.22
C HIS A 26 -0.96 2.59 20.71
N GLY A 27 -2.27 2.37 20.88
CA GLY A 27 -3.15 3.28 21.62
C GLY A 27 -3.55 4.57 20.88
N PHE A 28 -3.46 4.61 19.55
CA PHE A 28 -3.81 5.80 18.76
C PHE A 28 -5.32 6.04 18.57
N ASN A 29 -6.19 5.17 19.10
CA ASN A 29 -7.67 5.25 19.00
C ASN A 29 -8.20 5.45 17.56
N ASN A 30 -7.44 5.03 16.55
CA ASN A 30 -7.81 5.15 15.15
C ASN A 30 -7.94 3.75 14.53
N SER A 31 -9.08 3.11 14.77
CA SER A 31 -9.39 1.75 14.27
C SER A 31 -9.36 1.69 12.75
N ASP A 32 -9.80 2.75 12.09
CA ASP A 32 -9.89 2.80 10.63
C ASP A 32 -8.49 2.84 10.02
N GLN A 33 -7.58 3.63 10.60
CA GLN A 33 -6.18 3.67 10.18
C GLN A 33 -5.45 2.35 10.46
N ALA A 34 -5.75 1.68 11.58
CA ALA A 34 -5.21 0.35 11.85
C ALA A 34 -5.73 -0.70 10.86
N LEU A 35 -7.01 -0.63 10.49
CA LEU A 35 -7.60 -1.50 9.47
C LEU A 35 -6.95 -1.26 8.10
N GLN A 36 -6.78 0.00 7.71
CA GLN A 36 -6.08 0.39 6.48
C GLN A 36 -4.63 -0.12 6.49
N ALA A 37 -3.91 0.04 7.61
CA ALA A 37 -2.56 -0.48 7.75
C ALA A 37 -2.49 -2.01 7.65
N MET A 38 -3.48 -2.71 8.18
CA MET A 38 -3.59 -4.17 8.07
C MET A 38 -3.85 -4.62 6.63
N LEU A 39 -4.72 -3.92 5.88
CA LEU A 39 -4.94 -4.22 4.47
C LEU A 39 -3.67 -4.00 3.63
N VAL A 40 -2.95 -2.90 3.89
CA VAL A 40 -1.67 -2.61 3.22
C VAL A 40 -0.61 -3.65 3.57
N TYR A 41 -0.55 -4.09 4.83
CA TYR A 41 0.35 -5.16 5.27
C TYR A 41 0.08 -6.47 4.50
N LEU A 42 -1.19 -6.88 4.42
CA LEU A 42 -1.60 -8.10 3.71
C LEU A 42 -1.32 -8.00 2.20
N ASP A 43 -1.59 -6.86 1.56
CA ASP A 43 -1.29 -6.69 0.13
C ASP A 43 0.21 -6.79 -0.15
N LEU A 44 1.05 -6.16 0.68
CA LEU A 44 2.50 -6.25 0.54
C LEU A 44 3.02 -7.68 0.76
N CYS A 45 2.53 -8.39 1.78
CA CYS A 45 2.99 -9.73 2.13
C CYS A 45 2.44 -10.81 1.18
N GLU A 46 1.15 -10.78 0.86
CA GLU A 46 0.47 -11.90 0.17
C GLU A 46 0.32 -11.64 -1.34
N ALA A 47 -0.12 -10.45 -1.72
CA ALA A 47 -0.37 -10.15 -3.13
C ALA A 47 0.92 -9.77 -3.88
N LYS A 48 1.78 -8.96 -3.24
CA LYS A 48 3.06 -8.52 -3.81
C LYS A 48 4.24 -9.38 -3.40
N GLN A 49 4.11 -10.18 -2.34
CA GLN A 49 5.15 -11.08 -1.85
C GLN A 49 6.47 -10.36 -1.53
N TRP A 50 6.38 -9.19 -0.89
CA TRP A 50 7.55 -8.43 -0.47
C TRP A 50 8.28 -9.17 0.64
N ALA A 51 9.60 -9.24 0.51
CA ALA A 51 10.47 -10.00 1.38
C ALA A 51 10.34 -9.63 2.86
N LYS A 52 10.29 -8.33 3.16
CA LYS A 52 10.25 -7.83 4.54
C LYS A 52 9.30 -6.67 4.69
N VAL A 53 8.34 -6.80 5.60
CA VAL A 53 7.36 -5.77 5.94
C VAL A 53 7.27 -5.66 7.46
N SER A 54 7.53 -4.47 7.99
CA SER A 54 7.47 -4.17 9.43
C SER A 54 6.59 -2.95 9.70
N LEU A 55 5.90 -2.98 10.83
CA LEU A 55 4.98 -1.95 11.29
C LEU A 55 5.68 -1.05 12.30
N HIS A 56 5.39 0.24 12.25
CA HIS A 56 5.98 1.23 13.14
C HIS A 56 4.94 2.27 13.58
N PRO A 57 4.85 2.55 14.89
CA PRO A 57 4.05 3.67 15.37
C PRO A 57 4.77 5.01 15.12
N CYS A 58 4.02 6.04 14.73
CA CYS A 58 4.45 7.43 14.73
C CYS A 58 3.59 8.21 15.73
N SER A 59 4.18 8.55 16.87
CA SER A 59 3.48 9.19 17.98
C SER A 59 3.06 10.63 17.67
N GLU A 60 3.85 11.34 16.86
CA GLU A 60 3.62 12.73 16.47
C GLU A 60 2.36 12.87 15.62
N LEU A 61 2.14 11.90 14.73
CA LEU A 61 0.97 11.84 13.87
C LEU A 61 -0.16 10.98 14.44
N LYS A 62 0.10 10.21 15.49
CA LYS A 62 -0.80 9.18 16.05
C LYS A 62 -1.29 8.20 14.98
N MET A 63 -0.36 7.71 14.16
CA MET A 63 -0.63 6.81 13.05
C MET A 63 0.40 5.70 12.97
N ILE A 64 0.07 4.66 12.21
CA ILE A 64 0.97 3.54 11.94
C ILE A 64 1.48 3.63 10.50
N PHE A 65 2.78 3.50 10.31
CA PHE A 65 3.39 3.39 8.99
C PHE A 65 4.14 2.06 8.87
N LEU A 66 4.50 1.69 7.64
CA LEU A 66 5.24 0.46 7.37
C LEU A 66 6.58 0.77 6.73
N THR A 67 7.58 -0.02 7.09
CA THR A 67 8.79 -0.18 6.26
C THR A 67 8.63 -1.45 5.47
N ALA A 68 8.81 -1.37 4.16
CA ALA A 68 8.60 -2.51 3.27
C ALA A 68 9.77 -2.62 2.27
N GLN A 69 10.26 -3.83 2.06
CA GLN A 69 11.38 -4.15 1.18
C GLN A 69 10.98 -5.28 0.22
N GLU A 70 11.09 -5.03 -1.09
CA GLU A 70 10.66 -5.98 -2.12
C GLU A 70 11.53 -7.25 -2.16
N SER A 71 12.85 -7.11 -2.00
CA SER A 71 13.83 -8.21 -2.10
C SER A 71 14.88 -8.14 -1.00
N GLU A 72 15.20 -9.29 -0.39
CA GLU A 72 16.23 -9.43 0.66
C GLU A 72 17.64 -9.04 0.18
N ARG A 73 17.97 -9.27 -1.09
CA ARG A 73 19.36 -9.18 -1.58
C ARG A 73 19.78 -7.79 -2.02
N ASP A 74 18.83 -6.99 -2.51
CA ASP A 74 19.12 -5.71 -3.19
C ASP A 74 17.93 -4.73 -3.15
N GLY A 75 16.89 -5.04 -2.37
CA GLY A 75 15.72 -4.17 -2.26
C GLY A 75 16.01 -2.97 -1.36
N GLN A 76 15.83 -1.76 -1.88
CA GLN A 76 15.77 -0.58 -1.03
C GLN A 76 14.49 -0.66 -0.17
N ALA A 77 14.63 -0.43 1.14
CA ALA A 77 13.46 -0.32 2.00
C ALA A 77 12.71 0.98 1.71
N HIS A 78 11.39 0.91 1.72
CA HIS A 78 10.49 2.03 1.44
C HIS A 78 9.59 2.30 2.64
N LEU A 79 9.27 3.58 2.84
CA LEU A 79 8.26 4.01 3.81
C LEU A 79 6.88 4.02 3.15
N MET A 80 5.91 3.41 3.82
CA MET A 80 4.52 3.28 3.39
C MET A 80 3.61 3.88 4.45
N LEU A 81 2.77 4.84 4.07
CA LEU A 81 1.73 5.40 4.93
C LEU A 81 0.35 4.96 4.45
N PRO A 82 -0.35 4.07 5.18
CA PRO A 82 -1.73 3.72 4.93
C PRO A 82 -2.66 4.90 5.21
N ILE A 83 -3.50 5.24 4.25
CA ILE A 83 -4.51 6.29 4.37
C ILE A 83 -5.82 5.86 3.70
N GLY A 84 -6.94 6.32 4.23
CA GLY A 84 -8.26 6.13 3.62
C GLY A 84 -8.45 6.98 2.37
N ASN A 85 -9.30 6.53 1.45
CA ASN A 85 -9.70 7.31 0.28
C ASN A 85 -10.53 8.56 0.63
N ASP A 86 -11.12 8.58 1.82
CA ASP A 86 -11.85 9.70 2.41
C ASP A 86 -10.96 10.69 3.18
N ALA A 87 -9.67 10.41 3.30
CA ALA A 87 -8.74 11.31 3.97
C ALA A 87 -8.57 12.62 3.19
N GLU A 88 -8.82 13.74 3.87
CA GLU A 88 -8.50 15.06 3.33
C GLU A 88 -6.97 15.22 3.31
N LEU A 89 -6.41 15.28 2.11
CA LEU A 89 -4.98 15.49 1.89
C LEU A 89 -4.72 16.89 1.32
N ASN A 90 -4.03 17.72 2.08
CA ASN A 90 -3.46 18.97 1.61
C ASN A 90 -1.92 18.93 1.60
N ILE A 91 -1.32 19.92 0.93
CA ILE A 91 0.15 20.00 0.77
C ILE A 91 0.86 20.13 2.14
N ALA A 92 0.27 20.84 3.09
CA ALA A 92 0.87 21.01 4.42
C ALA A 92 0.90 19.69 5.21
N GLN A 93 -0.17 18.90 5.17
CA GLN A 93 -0.23 17.57 5.76
C GLN A 93 0.75 16.61 5.10
N MET A 94 0.84 16.61 3.76
CA MET A 94 1.82 15.78 3.05
C MET A 94 3.26 16.11 3.47
N LYS A 95 3.59 17.40 3.66
CA LYS A 95 4.89 17.82 4.21
C LYS A 95 5.09 17.30 5.63
N GLN A 96 4.10 17.45 6.51
CA GLN A 96 4.15 16.90 7.86
C GLN A 96 4.41 15.40 7.86
N TYR A 97 3.81 14.65 6.93
CA TYR A 97 4.06 13.21 6.83
C TYR A 97 5.51 12.90 6.46
N ILE A 98 6.08 13.60 5.47
CA ILE A 98 7.49 13.40 5.09
C ILE A 98 8.44 13.81 6.23
N ASP A 99 8.09 14.86 6.99
CA ASP A 99 8.92 15.37 8.08
C ASP A 99 8.97 14.43 9.29
N HIS A 100 7.83 13.83 9.65
CA HIS A 100 7.70 13.01 10.86
C HIS A 100 7.88 11.50 10.59
N ILE A 101 7.52 11.01 9.40
CA ILE A 101 7.65 9.59 9.08
C ILE A 101 9.06 9.33 8.58
N LYS A 102 9.91 8.87 9.48
CA LYS A 102 11.31 8.51 9.21
C LYS A 102 11.63 7.18 9.90
N HIS A 103 12.52 6.40 9.30
CA HIS A 103 13.01 5.17 9.91
C HIS A 103 14.49 4.98 9.58
N PRO A 104 15.35 4.56 10.53
CA PRO A 104 16.80 4.42 10.32
C PRO A 104 17.17 3.50 9.15
N SER A 105 16.34 2.50 8.84
CA SER A 105 16.57 1.58 7.72
C SER A 105 16.20 2.14 6.34
N VAL A 106 15.66 3.36 6.26
CA VAL A 106 15.27 3.99 5.00
C VAL A 106 15.96 5.35 4.87
N GLU A 107 17.00 5.41 4.05
CA GLU A 107 17.77 6.64 3.79
C GLU A 107 17.15 7.54 2.69
N CYS A 108 15.92 7.24 2.25
CA CYS A 108 15.28 7.94 1.13
C CYS A 108 14.31 9.04 1.62
N PRO A 109 14.36 10.27 1.08
CA PRO A 109 13.42 11.36 1.42
C PRO A 109 12.06 11.19 0.72
N SER A 110 11.58 9.96 0.60
CA SER A 110 10.35 9.65 -0.11
C SER A 110 9.42 8.80 0.75
N LEU A 111 8.16 9.19 0.77
CA LEU A 111 7.09 8.47 1.44
C LEU A 111 6.12 7.94 0.39
N THR A 112 5.70 6.69 0.50
CA THR A 112 4.66 6.15 -0.37
C THR A 112 3.33 6.16 0.37
N LEU A 113 2.36 6.91 -0.15
CA LEU A 113 0.98 6.86 0.33
C LEU A 113 0.31 5.61 -0.23
N ALA A 114 -0.15 4.73 0.64
CA ALA A 114 -0.94 3.56 0.30
C ALA A 114 -2.42 3.91 0.56
N ILE A 115 -3.09 4.42 -0.48
CA ILE A 115 -4.49 4.84 -0.41
C ILE A 115 -5.38 3.61 -0.52
N VAL A 116 -6.18 3.38 0.52
CA VAL A 116 -7.11 2.27 0.64
C VAL A 116 -8.52 2.75 0.33
N ALA A 117 -9.09 2.23 -0.76
CA ALA A 117 -10.48 2.47 -1.13
C ALA A 117 -11.44 1.55 -0.34
N SER A 118 -12.73 1.92 -0.29
CA SER A 118 -13.76 1.16 0.43
C SER A 118 -14.00 -0.25 -0.14
N ASP A 119 -13.64 -0.48 -1.40
CA ASP A 119 -13.68 -1.79 -2.05
C ASP A 119 -12.40 -2.63 -1.79
N SER A 120 -11.55 -2.18 -0.86
CA SER A 120 -10.24 -2.77 -0.53
C SER A 120 -9.18 -2.66 -1.62
N THR A 121 -9.40 -1.87 -2.67
CA THR A 121 -8.36 -1.55 -3.66
C THR A 121 -7.30 -0.64 -3.01
N ILE A 122 -6.01 -0.96 -3.23
CA ILE A 122 -4.89 -0.18 -2.71
C ILE A 122 -4.10 0.45 -3.84
N LEU A 123 -3.92 1.78 -3.76
CA LEU A 123 -3.10 2.56 -4.69
C LEU A 123 -1.85 3.08 -3.99
N TYR A 124 -0.70 2.87 -4.62
CA TYR A 124 0.59 3.30 -4.10
C TYR A 124 1.08 4.54 -4.85
N TYR A 125 1.13 5.68 -4.16
CA TYR A 125 1.61 6.95 -4.69
C TYR A 125 2.83 7.44 -3.92
N LYS A 126 3.96 7.54 -4.62
CA LYS A 126 5.21 8.05 -4.06
C LYS A 126 5.18 9.58 -4.02
N ILE A 127 5.36 10.15 -2.84
CA ILE A 127 5.61 11.58 -2.61
C ILE A 127 7.05 11.79 -2.13
N THR A 128 7.64 12.93 -2.48
CA THR A 128 9.01 13.30 -2.18
C THR A 128 9.05 14.76 -1.75
N ASP A 129 9.97 15.11 -0.87
CA ASP A 129 10.26 16.52 -0.60
C ASP A 129 11.09 17.10 -1.75
N GLY A 130 10.46 17.95 -2.56
CA GLY A 130 11.06 18.56 -3.74
C GLY A 130 10.60 17.96 -5.08
N LEU A 131 11.15 18.50 -6.17
CA LEU A 131 10.83 18.09 -7.54
C LEU A 131 11.77 16.96 -7.97
N VAL A 132 11.21 15.83 -8.39
CA VAL A 132 11.96 14.74 -9.01
C VAL A 132 11.97 14.96 -10.53
N PRO A 133 13.13 14.95 -11.19
CA PRO A 133 13.19 14.98 -12.65
C PRO A 133 12.36 13.82 -13.23
N PRO A 134 11.54 14.06 -14.28
CA PRO A 134 10.84 12.96 -14.92
C PRO A 134 11.84 11.94 -15.46
N ASP A 135 11.46 10.66 -15.42
CA ASP A 135 12.26 9.57 -16.00
C ASP A 135 12.69 9.95 -17.43
N PRO A 136 13.96 9.74 -17.82
CA PRO A 136 14.41 9.96 -19.17
C PRO A 136 13.52 9.24 -20.21
N PRO A 137 13.37 9.79 -21.43
CA PRO A 137 12.48 9.25 -22.45
C PRO A 137 12.68 7.76 -22.73
N GLU A 138 13.92 7.29 -22.68
CA GLU A 138 14.30 5.88 -22.91
C GLU A 138 13.73 4.93 -21.85
N GLN A 139 13.74 5.33 -20.57
CA GLN A 139 13.16 4.55 -19.49
C GLN A 139 11.62 4.53 -19.56
N LEU A 140 11.01 5.65 -19.97
CA LEU A 140 9.57 5.72 -20.25
C LEU A 140 9.17 4.81 -21.41
N GLN A 141 9.98 4.76 -22.47
CA GLN A 141 9.75 3.86 -23.60
C GLN A 141 9.89 2.39 -23.19
N ALA A 142 10.87 2.03 -22.38
CA ALA A 142 11.00 0.68 -21.83
C ALA A 142 9.79 0.26 -20.99
N LYS A 143 9.32 1.11 -20.06
CA LYS A 143 8.11 0.87 -19.24
C LYS A 143 6.84 0.73 -20.11
N LYS A 144 6.68 1.55 -21.16
CA LYS A 144 5.57 1.43 -22.14
C LYS A 144 5.63 0.11 -22.91
N THR A 145 6.82 -0.31 -23.32
CA THR A 145 7.02 -1.55 -24.07
C THR A 145 6.69 -2.79 -23.22
N LEU A 146 7.09 -2.79 -21.94
CA LEU A 146 6.72 -3.83 -20.98
C LEU A 146 5.20 -3.88 -20.73
N ARG A 147 4.54 -2.72 -20.55
CA ARG A 147 3.07 -2.65 -20.46
C ARG A 147 2.40 -3.20 -21.72
N GLY A 148 2.92 -2.88 -22.91
CA GLY A 148 2.43 -3.40 -24.18
C GLY A 148 2.52 -4.93 -24.28
N LYS A 149 3.68 -5.49 -23.91
CA LYS A 149 3.92 -6.94 -23.87
C LYS A 149 2.98 -7.66 -22.89
N ARG A 150 2.76 -7.11 -21.68
CA ARG A 150 1.81 -7.66 -20.69
C ARG A 150 0.36 -7.66 -21.21
N LYS A 151 -0.08 -6.56 -21.85
CA LYS A 151 -1.43 -6.48 -22.48
C LYS A 151 -1.59 -7.48 -23.62
N ALA A 152 -0.55 -7.69 -24.43
CA ALA A 152 -0.57 -8.67 -25.51
C ALA A 152 -0.65 -10.11 -24.99
N ALA A 153 0.08 -10.43 -23.91
CA ALA A 153 0.00 -11.74 -23.26
C ALA A 153 -1.39 -12.01 -22.67
N GLN A 154 -1.99 -11.02 -22.00
CA GLN A 154 -3.37 -11.12 -21.47
C GLN A 154 -4.40 -11.35 -22.57
N ARG A 155 -4.31 -10.64 -23.71
CA ARG A 155 -5.19 -10.85 -24.87
C ARG A 155 -5.09 -12.26 -25.44
N LYS A 156 -3.87 -12.82 -25.53
CA LYS A 156 -3.65 -14.20 -25.98
C LYS A 156 -4.30 -15.18 -25.00
N ALA A 157 -4.06 -15.05 -23.70
CA ALA A 157 -4.66 -15.91 -22.68
C ALA A 157 -6.20 -15.89 -22.72
N HIS A 158 -6.81 -14.71 -22.86
CA HIS A 158 -8.27 -14.57 -22.97
C HIS A 158 -8.83 -15.26 -24.22
N LYS A 159 -8.11 -15.19 -25.35
CA LYS A 159 -8.50 -15.86 -26.59
C LYS A 159 -8.37 -17.39 -26.49
N PHE A 160 -7.32 -17.90 -25.83
CA PHE A 160 -7.15 -19.33 -25.59
C PHE A 160 -8.23 -19.93 -24.68
N ILE A 161 -8.65 -19.21 -23.64
CA ILE A 161 -9.75 -19.66 -22.76
C ILE A 161 -11.07 -19.73 -23.53
N LYS A 162 -11.32 -18.77 -24.43
CA LYS A 162 -12.55 -18.75 -25.24
C LYS A 162 -12.62 -19.89 -26.27
N MET A 163 -11.47 -20.35 -26.77
CA MET A 163 -11.40 -21.50 -27.70
C MET A 163 -11.54 -22.87 -27.03
N LYS A 164 -11.24 -22.99 -25.74
CA LYS A 164 -11.40 -24.26 -24.98
C LYS A 164 -12.81 -24.48 -24.42
N LYS A 165 -13.70 -23.49 -24.54
CA LYS A 165 -15.10 -23.55 -24.09
C LYS A 165 -16.11 -23.71 -25.24
N SER A 166 -15.63 -23.92 -26.46
CA SER A 166 -16.43 -24.24 -27.64
C SER A 166 -16.06 -25.63 -28.14
#